data_AF-A0A7Y2C1H4-F1
#
_entry.id   AF-A0A7Y2C1H4-F1
#
_cell.length_a   1.000
_cell.length_b   1.000
_cell.length_c   1.000
_cell.angle_alpha   90.00
_cell.angle_beta   90.00
_cell.angle_gamma   90.00
#
_symmetry.space_group_name_H-M   'P 1'
#
loop_
_entity.id
_entity.type
_entity.pdbx_description
1 polymer ?
#
loop_
_entity_poly.entity_id
_entity_poly.type
_entity_poly.pdbx_seq_one_letter_code
_entity_poly.pdbx_strand_id
1 'polypeptide(L)'
;MKKFFKPYSLLLFLLVILCFFFLGLTFAILSDAGKNQGLAGGAIVLGYGVISAVFGLVSSLVFVYFQDRKVIISANKLLGFIVMGFLAYYIWNYNANVKPNIEDRKQEMPAKPTRPTDY
;
A
#
# COMPACT_ATOMS: atom_id res chain seq x y z
N MET A 1 -14.15 -26.14 7.61
CA MET A 1 -14.87 -24.85 7.40
C MET A 1 -14.92 -23.93 8.63
N LYS A 2 -15.19 -24.43 9.85
CA LYS A 2 -15.29 -23.58 11.07
C LYS A 2 -14.02 -22.77 11.42
N LYS A 3 -12.83 -23.14 10.92
CA LYS A 3 -11.55 -22.42 11.15
C LYS A 3 -11.52 -21.04 10.46
N PHE A 4 -12.02 -20.92 9.23
CA PHE A 4 -11.90 -19.72 8.41
C PHE A 4 -12.60 -18.49 9.00
N PHE A 5 -13.72 -18.70 9.69
CA PHE A 5 -14.51 -17.62 10.30
C PHE A 5 -14.12 -17.33 11.76
N LYS A 6 -13.01 -17.91 12.25
CA LYS A 6 -12.50 -17.54 13.57
C LYS A 6 -11.83 -16.17 13.49
N PRO A 7 -11.93 -15.34 14.55
CA PRO A 7 -11.38 -13.98 14.55
C PRO A 7 -9.87 -13.95 14.23
N TYR A 8 -9.11 -14.95 14.69
CA TYR A 8 -7.68 -15.05 14.38
C TYR A 8 -7.40 -15.36 12.90
N SER A 9 -8.30 -16.03 12.19
CA SER A 9 -8.13 -16.32 10.76
C SER A 9 -8.57 -15.12 9.92
N LEU A 10 -9.63 -14.42 10.32
CA LEU A 10 -10.04 -13.15 9.70
C LEU A 10 -8.95 -12.08 9.81
N LEU A 11 -8.32 -11.98 10.98
CA LEU A 11 -7.18 -11.09 11.18
C LEU A 11 -6.00 -11.46 10.27
N LEU A 12 -5.73 -12.76 10.10
CA LEU A 12 -4.69 -13.23 9.18
C LEU A 12 -4.98 -12.79 7.75
N PHE A 13 -6.21 -12.99 7.26
CA PHE A 13 -6.59 -12.59 5.91
C PHE A 13 -6.38 -11.10 5.69
N LEU A 14 -6.83 -10.26 6.63
CA LEU A 14 -6.64 -8.82 6.57
C LEU A 14 -5.15 -8.44 6.54
N LEU A 15 -4.35 -9.00 7.46
CA LEU A 15 -2.92 -8.69 7.56
C LEU A 15 -2.14 -9.16 6.33
N VAL A 16 -2.46 -10.34 5.79
CA VAL A 16 -1.82 -10.84 4.56
C VAL A 16 -2.17 -9.96 3.37
N ILE A 17 -3.45 -9.57 3.21
CA ILE A 17 -3.89 -8.63 2.18
C ILE A 17 -3.07 -7.34 2.25
N LEU A 18 -2.96 -6.74 3.44
CA LEU A 18 -2.21 -5.50 3.63
C LEU A 18 -0.71 -5.68 3.34
N CYS A 19 -0.09 -6.73 3.87
CA CYS A 19 1.32 -7.03 3.60
C CYS A 19 1.59 -7.18 2.11
N PHE A 20 0.83 -8.01 1.42
CA PHE A 20 1.02 -8.25 -0.02
C PHE A 20 0.68 -7.03 -0.85
N PHE A 21 -0.30 -6.22 -0.44
CA PHE A 21 -0.59 -4.93 -1.07
C PHE A 21 0.62 -4.00 -1.03
N PHE A 22 1.18 -3.75 0.17
CA PHE A 22 2.37 -2.91 0.30
C PHE A 22 3.60 -3.50 -0.40
N LEU A 23 3.75 -4.83 -0.39
CA LEU A 23 4.81 -5.51 -1.12
C LEU A 23 4.67 -5.30 -2.64
N GLY A 24 3.45 -5.38 -3.18
CA GLY A 24 3.15 -5.09 -4.58
C GLY A 24 3.41 -3.63 -4.96
N LEU A 25 3.00 -2.69 -4.10
CA LEU A 25 3.32 -1.26 -4.29
C LEU A 25 4.83 -1.04 -4.34
N THR A 26 5.57 -1.60 -3.38
CA THR A 26 7.02 -1.46 -3.26
C THR A 26 7.72 -2.06 -4.47
N PHE A 27 7.27 -3.23 -4.92
CA PHE A 27 7.80 -3.89 -6.11
C PHE A 27 7.59 -3.04 -7.38
N ALA A 28 6.41 -2.43 -7.55
CA ALA A 28 6.13 -1.57 -8.69
C ALA A 28 6.98 -0.29 -8.68
N ILE A 29 7.21 0.28 -7.50
CA ILE A 29 8.12 1.44 -7.32
C ILE A 29 9.55 1.05 -7.67
N LEU A 30 10.06 -0.07 -7.16
CA LEU A 30 11.42 -0.55 -7.43
C LEU A 30 11.63 -0.92 -8.90
N SER A 31 10.58 -1.38 -9.59
CA SER A 31 10.63 -1.75 -11.00
C SER A 31 10.37 -0.57 -11.95
N ASP A 32 10.24 0.66 -11.42
CA ASP A 32 9.92 1.86 -12.20
C ASP A 32 8.62 1.72 -13.04
N ALA A 33 7.69 0.85 -12.63
CA ALA A 33 6.55 0.38 -13.44
C ALA A 33 5.55 1.48 -13.85
N GLY A 34 5.63 2.67 -13.26
CA GLY A 34 4.78 3.84 -13.56
C GLY A 34 5.55 5.13 -13.79
N LYS A 35 6.86 5.07 -14.02
CA LYS A 35 7.72 6.26 -14.14
C LYS A 35 7.31 7.10 -15.36
N ASN A 36 7.30 8.42 -15.19
CA ASN A 36 6.93 9.42 -16.20
C ASN A 36 5.48 9.34 -16.73
N GLN A 37 4.61 8.52 -16.14
CA GLN A 37 3.22 8.34 -16.55
C GLN A 37 2.22 9.20 -15.74
N GLY A 38 2.71 10.08 -14.87
CA GLY A 38 1.89 10.96 -14.03
C GLY A 38 0.82 10.19 -13.25
N LEU A 39 -0.46 10.56 -13.44
CA LEU A 39 -1.60 9.92 -12.78
C LEU A 39 -1.76 8.44 -13.18
N ALA A 40 -1.50 8.09 -14.44
CA ALA A 40 -1.56 6.71 -14.90
C ALA A 40 -0.49 5.84 -14.23
N GLY A 41 0.68 6.43 -13.94
CA GLY A 41 1.73 5.78 -13.16
C GLY A 41 1.25 5.39 -11.76
N GLY A 42 0.50 6.28 -11.10
CA GLY A 42 -0.14 5.97 -9.80
C GLY A 42 -1.13 4.82 -9.88
N ALA A 43 -1.97 4.78 -10.93
CA ALA A 43 -2.92 3.70 -11.14
C ALA A 43 -2.23 2.35 -11.40
N ILE A 44 -1.14 2.34 -12.17
CA ILE A 44 -0.34 1.12 -12.42
C ILE A 44 0.23 0.59 -11.11
N VAL A 45 0.87 1.45 -10.31
CA VAL A 45 1.45 1.06 -9.02
C VAL A 45 0.36 0.51 -8.08
N LEU A 46 -0.80 1.18 -7.99
CA LEU A 46 -1.94 0.65 -7.24
C LEU A 46 -2.41 -0.71 -7.75
N GLY A 47 -2.45 -0.92 -9.07
CA GLY A 47 -2.80 -2.18 -9.69
C GLY A 47 -1.90 -3.34 -9.26
N TYR A 48 -0.58 -3.11 -9.20
CA TYR A 48 0.37 -4.09 -8.67
C TYR A 48 0.09 -4.43 -7.20
N GLY A 49 -0.24 -3.43 -6.39
CA GLY A 49 -0.69 -3.64 -5.01
C GLY A 49 -1.92 -4.54 -4.94
N VAL A 50 -2.95 -4.26 -5.72
CA VAL A 50 -4.22 -5.03 -5.73
C VAL A 50 -3.98 -6.47 -6.21
N ILE A 51 -3.25 -6.67 -7.31
CA ILE A 51 -2.98 -8.01 -7.86
C ILE A 51 -2.20 -8.84 -6.83
N SER A 52 -1.16 -8.27 -6.23
CA SER A 52 -0.39 -8.93 -5.18
C SER A 52 -1.26 -9.28 -3.96
N ALA A 53 -2.15 -8.37 -3.54
CA ALA A 53 -3.07 -8.62 -2.44
C ALA A 53 -4.04 -9.79 -2.72
N VAL A 54 -4.51 -9.95 -3.96
CA VAL A 54 -5.33 -11.10 -4.36
C VAL A 54 -4.53 -12.41 -4.22
N PHE A 55 -3.28 -12.43 -4.69
CA PHE A 55 -2.40 -13.59 -4.49
C PHE A 55 -2.15 -13.90 -3.00
N GLY A 56 -1.95 -12.86 -2.18
CA GLY A 56 -1.84 -12.98 -0.74
C GLY A 56 -3.09 -13.59 -0.11
N LEU A 57 -4.29 -13.12 -0.50
CA LEU A 57 -5.56 -13.65 -0.01
C LEU A 57 -5.72 -15.13 -0.35
N VAL A 58 -5.50 -15.54 -1.59
CA VAL A 58 -5.57 -16.95 -1.99
C VAL A 58 -4.56 -17.79 -1.18
N SER A 59 -3.34 -17.30 -1.03
CA SER A 59 -2.31 -17.98 -0.23
C SER A 59 -2.72 -18.13 1.24
N SER A 60 -3.37 -17.12 1.80
CA SER A 60 -3.83 -17.14 3.19
C SER A 60 -4.96 -18.15 3.44
N LEU A 61 -5.84 -18.38 2.45
CA LEU A 61 -6.88 -19.41 2.52
C LEU A 61 -6.25 -20.82 2.61
N VAL A 62 -5.26 -21.07 1.75
CA VAL A 62 -4.50 -22.32 1.77
C VAL A 62 -3.75 -22.48 3.10
N PHE A 63 -3.12 -21.40 3.59
CA PHE A 63 -2.39 -21.41 4.86
C PHE A 63 -3.30 -21.78 6.05
N VAL A 64 -4.49 -21.19 6.16
CA VAL A 64 -5.45 -21.49 7.25
C VAL A 64 -5.95 -22.93 7.18
N TYR A 65 -6.04 -23.52 5.99
CA TYR A 65 -6.46 -24.91 5.81
C TYR A 65 -5.45 -25.89 6.45
N PHE A 66 -4.16 -25.69 6.21
CA PHE A 66 -3.11 -26.62 6.65
C PHE A 66 -2.55 -26.33 8.04
N GLN A 67 -2.67 -25.10 8.55
CA GLN A 67 -1.95 -24.69 9.75
C GLN A 67 -2.79 -24.75 11.03
N ASP A 68 -2.09 -24.93 12.15
CA ASP A 68 -2.68 -24.92 13.48
C ASP A 68 -2.87 -23.51 14.04
N ARG A 69 -3.80 -23.41 15.00
CA ARG A 69 -4.14 -22.12 15.64
C ARG A 69 -2.92 -21.41 16.20
N LYS A 70 -1.99 -22.13 16.84
CA LYS A 70 -0.77 -21.54 17.43
C LYS A 70 0.09 -20.87 16.35
N VAL A 71 0.24 -21.53 15.20
CA VAL A 71 1.01 -21.00 14.05
C VAL A 71 0.31 -19.77 13.48
N ILE A 72 -1.01 -19.81 13.29
CA ILE A 72 -1.77 -18.66 12.77
C ILE A 72 -1.64 -17.43 13.69
N ILE A 73 -1.70 -17.62 15.02
CA ILE A 73 -1.52 -16.52 15.97
C ILE A 73 -0.10 -15.95 15.92
N SER A 74 0.93 -16.80 15.79
CA SER A 74 2.31 -16.36 15.64
C SER A 74 2.51 -15.59 14.33
N ALA A 75 1.95 -16.11 13.23
CA ALA A 75 1.95 -15.44 11.93
C ALA A 75 1.27 -14.06 11.98
N ASN A 76 0.13 -13.92 12.67
CA ASN A 76 -0.52 -12.62 12.86
C ASN A 76 0.36 -11.62 13.59
N LYS A 77 1.08 -12.05 14.63
CA LYS A 77 2.02 -11.16 15.34
C LYS A 77 3.10 -10.67 14.40
N LEU A 78 3.74 -11.59 13.66
CA LEU A 78 4.79 -11.25 12.70
C LEU A 78 4.28 -10.32 11.59
N LEU A 79 3.16 -10.68 10.94
CA LEU A 79 2.55 -9.86 9.90
C LEU A 79 2.12 -8.48 10.43
N GLY A 80 1.63 -8.41 11.67
CA GLY A 80 1.30 -7.15 12.33
C GLY A 80 2.52 -6.23 12.45
N PHE A 81 3.67 -6.77 12.85
CA PHE A 81 4.94 -6.03 12.86
C PHE A 81 5.35 -5.57 11.46
N ILE A 82 5.20 -6.42 10.45
CA ILE A 82 5.53 -6.07 9.05
C ILE A 82 4.64 -4.94 8.53
N VAL A 83 3.32 -5.02 8.73
CA VAL A 83 2.37 -3.95 8.34
C VAL A 83 2.71 -2.64 9.04
N MET A 84 3.00 -2.69 10.34
CA MET A 84 3.46 -1.51 11.08
C MET A 84 4.74 -0.92 10.50
N GLY A 85 5.70 -1.75 10.11
CA GLY A 85 6.93 -1.33 9.44
C GLY A 85 6.66 -0.63 8.11
N PHE A 86 5.80 -1.20 7.26
CA PHE A 86 5.39 -0.57 6.01
C PHE A 86 4.69 0.77 6.24
N LEU A 87 3.72 0.84 7.17
CA LEU A 87 3.03 2.09 7.48
C LEU A 87 4.00 3.16 7.97
N ALA A 88 4.90 2.82 8.89
CA ALA A 88 5.93 3.74 9.37
C ALA A 88 6.81 4.26 8.23
N TYR A 89 7.25 3.36 7.34
CA TYR A 89 8.04 3.72 6.16
C TYR A 89 7.28 4.67 5.22
N TYR A 90 6.05 4.34 4.83
CA TYR A 90 5.28 5.17 3.90
C TYR A 90 4.89 6.53 4.51
N ILE A 91 4.55 6.58 5.80
CA ILE A 91 4.27 7.83 6.51
C ILE A 91 5.52 8.70 6.59
N TRP A 92 6.67 8.13 6.96
CA TRP A 92 7.93 8.85 6.96
C TRP A 92 8.22 9.37 5.56
N ASN A 93 8.23 8.50 4.56
CA ASN A 93 8.55 8.89 3.18
C ASN A 93 7.63 10.00 2.67
N TYR A 94 6.34 9.96 3.01
CA TYR A 94 5.41 11.02 2.67
C TYR A 94 5.79 12.35 3.32
N ASN A 95 6.08 12.35 4.63
CA ASN A 95 6.43 13.56 5.37
C ASN A 95 7.80 14.13 4.97
N ALA A 96 8.80 13.27 4.72
CA ALA A 96 10.16 13.67 4.43
C ALA A 96 10.38 14.06 2.96
N ASN A 97 9.75 13.34 2.02
CA ASN A 97 10.06 13.48 0.59
C ASN A 97 8.89 14.04 -0.23
N VAL A 98 7.65 13.74 0.13
CA VAL A 98 6.48 14.12 -0.71
C VAL A 98 5.93 15.48 -0.30
N LYS A 99 5.69 15.69 0.99
CA LYS A 99 5.11 16.93 1.53
C LYS A 99 5.92 18.21 1.17
N PRO A 100 7.25 18.29 1.42
CA PRO A 100 8.02 19.49 1.08
C PRO A 100 7.97 19.80 -0.43
N ASN A 101 8.15 18.78 -1.28
CA ASN A 101 8.08 18.93 -2.75
C ASN A 101 6.71 19.40 -3.28
N ILE A 102 5.63 19.21 -2.53
CA ILE A 102 4.30 19.76 -2.89
C ILE A 102 4.18 21.21 -2.46
N GLU A 103 4.72 21.56 -1.28
CA GLU A 103 4.71 22.93 -0.75
C GLU A 103 5.58 23.86 -1.60
N ASP A 104 6.79 23.43 -1.98
CA ASP A 104 7.70 24.18 -2.85
C ASP A 104 7.05 24.44 -4.23
N ARG A 105 6.49 23.41 -4.86
CA ARG A 105 5.78 23.54 -6.15
C ARG A 105 4.55 24.45 -6.09
N LYS A 106 3.91 24.62 -4.93
CA LYS A 106 2.79 25.56 -4.78
C LYS A 106 3.27 27.01 -4.66
N GLN A 107 4.45 27.23 -4.10
CA GLN A 107 5.05 28.57 -3.99
C GLN A 107 5.61 29.06 -5.32
N GLU A 108 6.03 28.16 -6.20
CA GLU A 108 6.57 28.47 -7.53
C GLU A 108 5.48 28.73 -8.60
N MET A 109 4.19 28.51 -8.31
CA MET A 109 3.13 28.81 -9.30
C MET A 109 3.00 30.33 -9.47
N PRO A 110 3.27 30.89 -10.67
CA PRO A 110 3.12 32.32 -10.90
C PRO A 110 1.67 32.73 -10.65
N ALA A 111 1.49 33.86 -9.96
CA ALA A 111 0.18 34.45 -9.73
C ALA A 111 -0.57 34.55 -11.06
N LYS A 112 -1.80 34.00 -11.09
CA LYS A 112 -2.69 33.98 -12.25
C LYS A 112 -2.68 35.38 -12.90
N PRO A 113 -2.33 35.52 -14.20
CA PRO A 113 -2.34 36.83 -14.83
C PRO A 113 -3.76 37.38 -14.79
N THR A 114 -3.96 38.45 -14.02
CA THR A 114 -5.18 39.25 -14.11
C THR A 114 -5.19 39.84 -15.52
N ARG A 115 -6.03 39.30 -16.40
CA ARG A 115 -6.24 39.92 -17.71
C ARG A 115 -6.68 41.37 -17.47
N PRO A 116 -6.06 42.37 -18.11
CA PRO A 116 -6.62 43.71 -18.11
C PRO A 116 -7.99 43.59 -18.79
N THR A 117 -9.05 44.02 -18.11
CA THR A 117 -10.32 44.32 -18.76
C THR A 117 -10.10 45.55 -19.62
N ASP A 118 -9.84 45.33 -20.91
CA ASP A 118 -9.95 46.37 -21.93
C ASP A 118 -11.43 46.78 -22.03
N TYR A 119 -11.71 48.03 -21.67
CA TYR A 119 -12.98 48.74 -21.90
C TYR A 119 -12.79 49.74 -23.04
#